data_AF-A0A8J7JV32-F1
#
_entry.id   AF-A0A8J7JV32-F1
#
_cell.length_a   1.000
_cell.length_b   1.000
_cell.length_c   1.000
_cell.angle_alpha   90.00
_cell.angle_beta   90.00
_cell.angle_gamma   90.00
#
_symmetry.space_group_name_H-M   'P 1'
#
loop_
_entity.id
_entity.type
_entity.pdbx_description
1 polymer ?
#
loop_
_entity_poly.entity_id
_entity_poly.type
_entity_poly.pdbx_seq_one_letter_code
_entity_poly.pdbx_strand_id
1 'polypeptide(L)'
;MNTDAAIFLTNASRALTQGERALLHELKTQLNRGDNSKPADNLFIIGNFMDLVRTEKGRTQVKQRIEKFVQGDNPIITGENRVHFISVQATLDAIKNGVEDEYLKTFSHFIKSLSYFLTLERCFPTGGSDFSS
;
A
#
# COMPACT_ATOMS: atom_id res chain seq x y z
N MET A 1 -1.72 16.39 -11.42
CA MET A 1 -0.82 15.23 -11.53
C MET A 1 -1.55 14.13 -12.29
N ASN A 2 -0.94 13.55 -13.32
CA ASN A 2 -1.49 12.40 -14.06
C ASN A 2 -0.75 11.15 -13.58
N THR A 3 -1.22 10.56 -12.48
CA THR A 3 -0.56 9.42 -11.84
C THR A 3 -1.60 8.35 -11.58
N ASP A 4 -1.41 7.19 -12.21
CA ASP A 4 -2.33 6.08 -12.09
C ASP A 4 -2.23 5.41 -10.72
N ALA A 5 -1.01 5.20 -10.23
CA ALA A 5 -0.70 4.65 -8.90
C ALA A 5 0.51 5.36 -8.27
N ALA A 6 0.46 5.54 -6.95
CA ALA A 6 1.59 5.95 -6.13
C ALA A 6 1.91 4.86 -5.10
N ILE A 7 3.19 4.62 -4.84
CA ILE A 7 3.63 3.64 -3.85
C ILE A 7 4.46 4.38 -2.79
N PHE A 8 4.02 4.29 -1.54
CA PHE A 8 4.75 4.79 -0.39
C PHE A 8 5.41 3.64 0.36
N LEU A 9 6.74 3.66 0.41
CA LEU A 9 7.54 2.64 1.08
C LEU A 9 8.01 3.13 2.45
N THR A 10 7.75 2.37 3.51
CA THR A 10 8.24 2.66 4.86
C THR A 10 8.92 1.44 5.46
N ASN A 11 9.90 1.66 6.35
CA ASN A 11 10.56 0.60 7.08
C ASN A 11 9.65 0.09 8.21
N ALA A 12 9.21 -1.17 8.16
CA ALA A 12 8.32 -1.78 9.15
C ALA A 12 8.79 -1.61 10.60
N SER A 13 10.10 -1.74 10.85
CA SER A 13 10.68 -1.64 12.19
C SER A 13 10.60 -0.21 12.75
N ARG A 14 10.56 0.81 11.89
CA ARG A 14 10.52 2.24 12.27
C ARG A 14 9.45 3.01 11.49
N ALA A 15 8.31 2.36 11.23
CA ALA A 15 7.31 2.92 10.33
C ALA A 15 6.65 4.17 10.91
N LEU A 16 6.27 5.08 10.00
CA LEU A 16 5.51 6.28 10.30
C LEU A 16 6.23 7.25 11.25
N THR A 17 7.51 7.51 10.96
CA THR A 17 8.24 8.64 11.52
C THR A 17 7.49 9.95 11.27
N GLN A 18 7.82 11.01 12.04
CA GLN A 18 7.16 12.31 11.88
C GLN A 18 7.25 12.84 10.43
N GLY A 19 8.41 12.68 9.79
CA GLY A 19 8.61 13.06 8.40
C GLY A 19 7.75 12.26 7.42
N GLU A 20 7.69 10.93 7.59
CA GLU A 20 6.83 10.06 6.77
C GLU A 20 5.35 10.40 6.92
N ARG A 21 4.90 10.69 8.15
CA ARG A 21 3.51 11.08 8.41
C ARG A 21 3.17 12.41 7.72
N ALA A 22 4.06 13.40 7.82
CA ALA A 22 3.88 14.68 7.14
C ALA A 22 3.82 14.50 5.61
N LEU A 23 4.75 13.72 5.05
CA LEU A 23 4.79 13.41 3.63
C LEU A 23 3.54 12.66 3.15
N LEU A 24 2.99 11.73 3.94
CA LEU A 24 1.74 11.02 3.59
C LEU A 24 0.55 11.97 3.51
N HIS A 25 0.44 12.94 4.42
CA HIS A 25 -0.62 13.95 4.34
C HIS A 25 -0.46 14.84 3.11
N GLU A 26 0.77 15.23 2.76
CA GLU A 26 1.04 16.01 1.56
C GLU A 26 0.72 15.22 0.28
N LEU A 27 1.17 13.97 0.19
CA LEU A 27 0.89 13.07 -0.92
C LEU A 27 -0.62 12.87 -1.11
N LYS A 28 -1.38 12.68 -0.02
CA LYS A 28 -2.84 12.59 -0.07
C LYS A 28 -3.45 13.81 -0.79
N THR A 29 -3.05 15.01 -0.39
CA THR A 29 -3.53 16.25 -0.99
C THR A 29 -3.10 16.38 -2.45
N GLN A 30 -1.85 16.04 -2.79
CA GLN A 30 -1.36 16.11 -4.17
C GLN A 30 -2.08 15.14 -5.11
N LEU A 31 -2.30 13.90 -4.68
CA LEU A 31 -3.00 12.87 -5.46
C LEU A 31 -4.47 13.22 -5.68
N ASN A 32 -5.09 13.89 -4.71
CA ASN A 32 -6.45 14.41 -4.80
C ASN A 32 -6.54 15.81 -5.42
N ARG A 33 -5.55 16.24 -6.20
CA ARG A 33 -5.54 17.52 -6.94
C ARG A 33 -5.75 18.76 -6.05
N GLY A 34 -5.25 18.70 -4.81
CA GLY A 34 -5.37 19.76 -3.81
C GLY A 34 -6.51 19.56 -2.81
N ASP A 35 -7.42 18.61 -3.03
CA ASP A 35 -8.51 18.31 -2.09
C ASP A 35 -7.98 17.48 -0.91
N ASN A 36 -7.85 18.12 0.27
CA ASN A 36 -7.38 17.48 1.49
C ASN A 36 -8.50 16.77 2.28
N SER A 37 -9.76 16.91 1.87
CA SER A 37 -10.92 16.33 2.56
C SER A 37 -11.12 14.85 2.24
N LYS A 38 -10.55 14.39 1.12
CA LYS A 38 -10.69 13.01 0.65
C LYS A 38 -9.43 12.17 0.93
N PRO A 39 -9.59 10.85 1.18
CA PRO A 39 -8.48 9.90 1.10
C PRO A 39 -8.03 9.70 -0.35
N ALA A 40 -6.78 9.27 -0.56
CA ALA A 40 -6.26 8.92 -1.88
C ALA A 40 -6.68 7.49 -2.27
N ASP A 41 -7.18 7.31 -3.49
CA ASP A 41 -7.67 6.02 -4.01
C ASP A 41 -6.60 5.22 -4.80
N ASN A 42 -5.52 5.91 -5.19
CA ASN A 42 -4.39 5.38 -5.95
C ASN A 42 -3.09 5.25 -5.15
N LEU A 43 -3.13 5.41 -3.83
CA LEU A 43 -1.96 5.32 -2.97
C LEU A 43 -1.86 3.93 -2.32
N PHE A 44 -0.73 3.26 -2.53
CA PHE A 44 -0.36 2.00 -1.90
C PHE A 44 0.67 2.24 -0.80
N ILE A 45 0.49 1.60 0.35
CA ILE A 45 1.37 1.70 1.52
C ILE A 45 2.09 0.38 1.71
N ILE A 46 3.42 0.40 1.70
CA ILE A 46 4.26 -0.79 1.78
C ILE A 46 5.14 -0.74 3.03
N GLY A 47 4.85 -1.59 4.00
CA GLY A 47 5.73 -1.85 5.13
C GLY A 47 6.81 -2.86 4.74
N ASN A 48 7.99 -2.38 4.37
CA ASN A 48 9.13 -3.21 3.98
C ASN A 48 9.99 -3.64 5.18
N PHE A 49 10.89 -4.61 4.98
CA PHE A 49 11.75 -5.17 6.02
C PHE A 49 10.99 -5.88 7.15
N MET A 50 9.90 -6.56 6.80
CA MET A 50 9.10 -7.34 7.77
C MET A 50 9.85 -8.53 8.37
N ASP A 51 10.81 -9.08 7.63
CA ASP A 51 11.73 -10.14 8.08
C ASP A 51 12.55 -9.71 9.30
N LEU A 52 12.87 -8.42 9.42
CA LEU A 52 13.62 -7.88 10.56
C LEU A 52 12.78 -7.79 11.85
N VAL A 53 11.46 -7.89 11.76
CA VAL A 53 10.57 -7.91 12.92
C VAL A 53 10.49 -9.34 13.46
N ARG A 54 11.30 -9.63 14.48
CA ARG A 54 11.61 -11.00 14.94
C ARG A 54 10.46 -11.72 15.66
N THR A 55 9.47 -11.01 16.18
CA THR A 55 8.37 -11.61 16.95
C THR A 55 7.05 -11.44 16.22
N GLU A 56 6.19 -12.45 16.32
CA GLU A 56 4.84 -12.40 15.77
C GLU A 56 4.04 -11.22 16.36
N LYS A 57 4.13 -11.02 17.69
CA LYS A 57 3.53 -9.86 18.37
C LYS A 57 4.03 -8.54 17.78
N GLY A 58 5.33 -8.43 17.50
CA GLY A 58 5.92 -7.25 16.87
C GLY A 58 5.36 -7.02 15.47
N ARG A 59 5.25 -8.07 14.66
CA ARG A 59 4.66 -8.00 13.31
C ARG A 59 3.21 -7.51 13.36
N THR A 60 2.40 -8.06 14.26
CA THR A 60 1.02 -7.62 14.47
C THR A 60 0.91 -6.17 14.92
N GLN A 61 1.77 -5.72 15.83
CA GLN A 61 1.80 -4.32 16.27
C GLN A 61 2.18 -3.36 15.15
N VAL A 62 3.16 -3.72 14.30
CA VAL A 62 3.52 -2.92 13.13
C VAL A 62 2.34 -2.81 12.17
N LYS A 63 1.68 -3.94 11.86
CA LYS A 63 0.50 -3.96 10.97
C LYS A 63 -0.60 -3.02 11.46
N GLN A 64 -1.03 -3.21 12.71
CA GLN A 64 -2.07 -2.39 13.32
C GLN A 64 -1.70 -0.91 13.36
N ARG A 65 -0.43 -0.57 13.64
CA ARG A 65 0.03 0.82 13.67
C ARG A 65 -0.09 1.47 12.28
N ILE A 66 0.35 0.78 11.24
CA ILE A 66 0.27 1.31 9.86
C ILE A 66 -1.19 1.43 9.43
N GLU A 67 -1.95 0.35 9.54
CA GLU A 67 -3.37 0.28 9.15
C GLU A 67 -4.20 1.35 9.86
N LYS A 68 -4.10 1.46 11.19
CA LYS A 68 -4.84 2.49 11.95
C LYS A 68 -4.49 3.90 11.53
N PHE A 69 -3.24 4.17 11.16
CA PHE A 69 -2.84 5.51 10.73
C PHE A 69 -3.40 5.85 9.35
N VAL A 70 -3.40 4.90 8.41
CA VAL A 70 -3.75 5.17 7.01
C VAL A 70 -5.22 4.90 6.67
N GLN A 71 -5.92 4.07 7.45
CA GLN A 71 -7.32 3.66 7.26
C GLN A 71 -8.22 3.95 8.48
N GLY A 72 -7.71 4.60 9.52
CA GLY A 72 -8.51 4.97 10.70
C GLY A 72 -9.53 6.08 10.45
N ASP A 73 -9.99 6.74 11.51
CA ASP A 73 -11.09 7.72 11.48
C ASP A 73 -10.87 8.90 10.52
N ASN A 74 -9.61 9.26 10.25
CA ASN A 74 -9.24 10.25 9.24
C ASN A 74 -8.34 9.59 8.18
N PRO A 75 -8.94 8.85 7.23
CA PRO A 75 -8.19 7.98 6.35
C PRO A 75 -7.30 8.77 5.39
N ILE A 76 -6.08 8.28 5.21
CA ILE A 76 -5.13 8.75 4.20
C ILE A 76 -5.42 8.08 2.86
N ILE A 77 -5.80 6.80 2.90
CA ILE A 77 -6.06 5.98 1.72
C ILE A 77 -7.46 5.39 1.77
N THR A 78 -7.99 5.04 0.59
CA THR A 78 -9.24 4.30 0.44
C THR A 78 -9.08 3.19 -0.61
N GLY A 79 -10.00 2.23 -0.61
CA GLY A 79 -9.96 1.06 -1.47
C GLY A 79 -9.34 -0.16 -0.79
N GLU A 80 -9.62 -1.33 -1.37
CA GLU A 80 -9.14 -2.61 -0.86
C GLU A 80 -7.70 -2.87 -1.28
N ASN A 81 -7.00 -3.71 -0.52
CA ASN A 81 -5.66 -4.20 -0.86
C ASN A 81 -4.65 -3.07 -1.17
N ARG A 82 -4.73 -1.97 -0.42
CA ARG A 82 -3.79 -0.82 -0.53
C ARG A 82 -2.62 -0.88 0.44
N VAL A 83 -2.69 -1.70 1.49
CA VAL A 83 -1.62 -1.85 2.48
C VAL A 83 -1.00 -3.24 2.35
N HIS A 84 0.32 -3.30 2.18
CA HIS A 84 1.06 -4.56 2.06
C HIS A 84 2.29 -4.57 2.96
N PHE A 85 2.62 -5.76 3.45
CA PHE A 85 3.74 -5.98 4.37
C PHE A 85 4.66 -7.01 3.74
N ILE A 86 5.87 -6.59 3.38
CA ILE A 86 6.80 -7.39 2.56
C ILE A 86 8.21 -7.37 3.13
N SER A 87 9.07 -8.22 2.59
CA SER A 87 10.51 -8.04 2.65
C SER A 87 11.08 -8.15 1.25
N VAL A 88 11.41 -7.00 0.65
CA VAL A 88 11.98 -6.97 -0.72
C VAL A 88 13.28 -7.78 -0.78
N GLN A 89 14.12 -7.68 0.26
CA GLN A 89 15.40 -8.39 0.28
C GLN A 89 15.20 -9.91 0.38
N ALA A 90 14.40 -10.38 1.34
CA ALA A 90 14.13 -11.81 1.48
C ALA A 90 13.46 -12.38 0.21
N THR A 91 12.53 -11.63 -0.41
CA THR A 91 11.94 -12.00 -1.69
C THR A 91 12.98 -12.13 -2.80
N LEU A 92 13.92 -11.19 -2.90
CA LEU A 92 14.96 -11.23 -3.94
C LEU A 92 15.88 -12.45 -3.75
N ASP A 93 16.26 -12.74 -2.50
CA ASP A 93 17.06 -13.92 -2.15
C ASP A 93 16.30 -15.23 -2.44
N ALA A 94 15.02 -15.28 -2.12
CA ALA A 94 14.15 -16.42 -2.43
C ALA A 94 14.08 -16.69 -3.94
N ILE A 95 13.86 -15.64 -4.76
CA ILE A 95 13.86 -15.74 -6.23
C ILE A 95 15.21 -16.23 -6.75
N LYS A 96 16.31 -15.64 -6.26
CA LYS A 96 17.67 -15.99 -6.69
C LYS A 96 18.01 -17.45 -6.39
N ASN A 97 17.57 -17.96 -5.25
CA ASN A 97 17.87 -19.31 -4.79
C ASN A 97 16.82 -20.34 -5.23
N GLY A 98 15.75 -19.94 -5.92
CA GLY A 98 14.66 -20.82 -6.31
C GLY A 98 13.87 -21.39 -5.12
N VAL A 99 13.81 -20.66 -4.02
CA VAL A 99 13.12 -21.05 -2.79
C VAL A 99 11.78 -20.33 -2.69
N GLU A 100 10.75 -21.04 -2.27
CA GLU A 100 9.46 -20.44 -1.95
C GLU A 100 9.39 -20.13 -0.45
N ASP A 101 9.29 -18.84 -0.10
CA ASP A 101 9.16 -18.39 1.29
C ASP A 101 7.91 -17.53 1.53
N GLU A 102 7.64 -17.21 2.80
CA GLU A 102 6.48 -16.38 3.17
C GLU A 102 6.55 -14.98 2.56
N TYR A 103 7.76 -14.42 2.38
CA TYR A 103 7.95 -13.07 1.87
C TYR A 103 7.67 -12.99 0.38
N LEU A 104 8.09 -13.98 -0.40
CA LEU A 104 7.75 -14.14 -1.82
C LEU A 104 6.23 -14.21 -2.02
N LYS A 105 5.49 -14.89 -1.13
CA LYS A 105 4.03 -14.91 -1.18
C LYS A 105 3.43 -13.54 -0.94
N THR A 106 3.86 -12.83 0.11
CA THR A 106 3.37 -11.48 0.41
C THR A 106 3.70 -10.46 -0.69
N PHE A 107 4.90 -10.56 -1.28
CA PHE A 107 5.29 -9.74 -2.42
C PHE A 107 4.46 -10.05 -3.67
N SER A 108 4.25 -11.32 -3.98
CA SER A 108 3.40 -11.74 -5.09
C SER A 108 1.96 -11.24 -4.92
N HIS A 109 1.45 -11.23 -3.69
CA HIS A 109 0.14 -10.65 -3.38
C HIS A 109 0.10 -9.15 -3.70
N PHE A 110 1.12 -8.39 -3.26
CA PHE A 110 1.24 -6.97 -3.59
C PHE A 110 1.24 -6.72 -5.11
N ILE A 111 2.05 -7.47 -5.87
CA ILE A 111 2.11 -7.33 -7.33
C ILE A 111 0.74 -7.62 -7.96
N LYS A 112 0.05 -8.68 -7.52
CA LYS A 112 -1.30 -9.00 -7.99
C LYS A 112 -2.29 -7.87 -7.72
N SER A 113 -2.29 -7.30 -6.51
CA SER A 113 -3.17 -6.19 -6.16
C SER A 113 -2.88 -4.94 -6.99
N LEU A 114 -1.60 -4.59 -7.19
CA LEU A 114 -1.22 -3.45 -8.02
C LEU A 114 -1.59 -3.66 -9.49
N SER A 115 -1.33 -4.85 -10.04
CA SER A 115 -1.71 -5.19 -11.41
C SER A 115 -3.22 -5.14 -11.60
N TYR A 116 -4.01 -5.71 -10.67
CA TYR A 116 -5.46 -5.65 -10.71
C TYR A 116 -5.97 -4.19 -10.72
N PHE A 117 -5.43 -3.36 -9.83
CA PHE A 117 -5.79 -1.95 -9.75
C PHE A 117 -5.52 -1.21 -11.08
N LEU A 118 -4.34 -1.42 -11.66
CA LEU A 118 -3.95 -0.75 -12.91
C LEU A 118 -4.77 -1.24 -14.12
N THR A 119 -5.16 -2.52 -14.17
CA THR A 119 -5.85 -3.10 -15.33
C THR A 119 -7.36 -3.01 -15.26
N LEU A 120 -7.95 -3.11 -14.07
CA LEU A 120 -9.40 -3.20 -13.92
C LEU A 120 -10.00 -1.96 -13.29
N GLU A 121 -9.40 -1.41 -12.24
CA GLU A 121 -9.94 -0.22 -11.58
C GLU A 121 -9.64 1.07 -12.36
N ARG A 122 -8.49 1.14 -13.05
CA ARG A 122 -8.08 2.34 -13.82
C ARG A 122 -8.41 2.26 -15.31
N CYS A 123 -8.32 1.07 -15.92
CA CYS A 123 -8.58 0.92 -17.35
C CYS A 123 -10.09 0.83 -17.68
N PHE A 124 -10.89 0.27 -16.77
CA PHE A 124 -12.34 0.20 -16.89
C PHE A 124 -12.98 0.83 -15.66
N PRO A 125 -13.21 2.16 -15.65
CA PRO A 125 -14.03 2.75 -14.60
C PRO A 125 -15.42 2.11 -14.70
N THR A 126 -15.74 1.17 -13.80
CA THR A 126 -17.09 0.62 -13.68
C THR A 126 -18.01 1.74 -13.18
N GLY A 127 -18.55 2.48 -14.15
CA GLY A 127 -19.31 3.71 -13.92
C GLY A 127 -19.92 4.20 -15.22
N GLY A 128 -20.84 3.40 -15.76
CA GLY A 128 -21.65 3.71 -16.93
C GLY A 128 -22.95 2.91 -16.90
N SER A 129 -23.67 2.95 -15.78
CA SER A 129 -25.11 2.74 -15.79
C SER A 129 -25.72 3.91 -16.56
N ASP A 130 -25.98 3.72 -17.85
CA ASP A 130 -27.00 4.42 -18.65
C ASP A 130 -26.95 3.92 -20.10
N PHE A 131 -27.58 2.77 -20.35
CA PHE A 131 -28.24 2.52 -21.62
C PHE A 131 -29.63 1.95 -21.30
N SER A 132 -30.51 2.85 -20.90
CA SER A 132 -31.95 2.70 -20.99
C SER A 132 -32.49 3.96 -21.63
N SER A 133 -32.66 3.90 -22.95
CA SER A 133 -33.70 4.55 -23.77
C SER A 133 -33.54 4.09 -25.21
#